data_AF-A0A6J6BUR8-F1
#
_entry.id   AF-A0A6J6BUR8-F1
#
_cell.length_a   1.000
_cell.length_b   1.000
_cell.length_c   1.000
_cell.angle_alpha   90.00
_cell.angle_beta   90.00
_cell.angle_gamma   90.00
#
_symmetry.space_group_name_H-M   'P 1'
#
loop_
_entity.id
_entity.type
_entity.pdbx_description
1 polymer ?
#
loop_
_entity_poly.entity_id
_entity_poly.type
_entity_poly.pdbx_seq_one_letter_code
_entity_poly.pdbx_strand_id
1 'polypeptide(L)'
;MPFEAVIGGVLVRGRIDAVYEINGRFEVIDWKTGSSKLGESSAVQLAVYRLAWANLKGIDPTQVSAAFHYVPSGETDRPADLLSYDQLVNLLSGSN
;
A
#
# COMPACT_ATOMS: atom_id res chain seq x y z
N MET A 1 10.82 -2.64 -5.90
CA MET A 1 10.68 -4.07 -5.56
C MET A 1 9.46 -4.68 -6.25
N PRO A 2 9.62 -5.62 -7.19
CA PRO A 2 8.47 -6.34 -7.75
C PRO A 2 7.80 -7.22 -6.68
N PHE A 3 6.49 -7.42 -6.79
CA PHE A 3 5.77 -8.38 -5.97
C PHE A 3 4.67 -9.10 -6.76
N GLU A 4 4.32 -10.29 -6.27
CA GLU A 4 3.09 -10.98 -6.61
C GLU A 4 2.36 -11.30 -5.30
N ALA A 5 1.06 -11.04 -5.24
CA ALA A 5 0.23 -11.33 -4.08
C ALA A 5 -1.11 -11.91 -4.54
N VAL A 6 -1.65 -12.87 -3.78
CA VAL A 6 -3.01 -13.37 -3.99
C VAL A 6 -3.91 -12.78 -2.92
N ILE A 7 -4.91 -12.01 -3.34
CA ILE A 7 -5.90 -11.38 -2.46
C ILE A 7 -7.27 -11.91 -2.86
N GLY A 8 -7.93 -12.68 -1.99
CA GLY A 8 -9.26 -13.22 -2.29
C GLY A 8 -9.32 -14.11 -3.54
N GLY A 9 -8.24 -14.81 -3.85
CA GLY A 9 -8.12 -15.62 -5.08
C GLY A 9 -7.73 -14.83 -6.34
N VAL A 10 -7.62 -13.50 -6.27
CA VAL A 10 -7.15 -12.65 -7.38
C VAL A 10 -5.64 -12.47 -7.30
N LEU A 11 -4.94 -12.79 -8.39
CA LEU A 11 -3.52 -12.51 -8.51
C LEU A 11 -3.29 -11.02 -8.81
N VAL A 12 -2.59 -10.34 -7.91
CA VAL A 12 -2.19 -8.93 -8.05
C VAL A 12 -0.68 -8.87 -8.22
N ARG A 13 -0.24 -8.15 -9.25
CA ARG A 13 1.17 -7.92 -9.56
C ARG A 13 1.47 -6.43 -9.53
N GLY A 14 2.63 -6.07 -9.02
CA GLY A 14 3.02 -4.67 -8.94
C GLY A 14 4.47 -4.46 -8.59
N ARG A 15 4.81 -3.20 -8.35
CA ARG A 15 6.12 -2.77 -7.90
C ARG A 15 5.96 -1.74 -6.79
N ILE A 16 6.56 -2.03 -5.65
CA ILE A 16 6.73 -1.08 -4.56
C ILE A 16 7.96 -0.22 -4.88
N ASP A 17 7.86 1.11 -4.78
CA ASP A 17 8.98 1.99 -5.09
C ASP A 17 10.06 1.91 -4.01
N ALA A 18 9.68 2.14 -2.76
CA ALA A 18 10.59 2.07 -1.61
C ALA A 18 9.92 1.48 -0.36
N VAL A 19 10.74 0.87 0.50
CA VAL A 19 10.34 0.47 1.84
C VAL A 19 11.43 0.86 2.81
N TYR A 20 11.05 1.51 3.91
CA TYR A 20 11.95 1.94 4.97
C TYR A 20 11.63 1.16 6.24
N GLU A 21 12.66 0.75 6.97
CA GLU A 21 12.52 0.25 8.33
C GLU A 21 12.78 1.40 9.31
N ILE A 22 11.85 1.63 10.21
CA ILE A 22 11.85 2.73 11.17
C ILE A 22 11.45 2.15 12.53
N ASN A 23 12.42 2.09 13.46
CA ASN A 23 12.21 1.60 14.82
C ASN A 23 11.54 0.20 14.87
N GLY A 24 11.96 -0.72 13.98
CA GLY A 24 11.42 -2.08 13.91
C GLY A 24 10.05 -2.22 13.23
N ARG A 25 9.50 -1.13 12.67
CA ARG A 25 8.31 -1.16 11.80
C ARG A 25 8.68 -0.75 10.38
N PHE A 26 7.83 -1.07 9.41
CA PHE A 26 8.08 -0.74 8.01
C PHE A 26 7.14 0.36 7.51
N GLU A 27 7.65 1.25 6.66
CA GLU A 27 6.85 2.23 5.91
C GLU A 27 7.10 2.04 4.41
N VAL A 28 6.05 1.71 3.67
CA VAL A 28 6.05 1.65 2.21
C VAL A 28 5.83 3.06 1.65
N ILE A 29 6.68 3.46 0.70
CA ILE A 29 6.54 4.74 0.00
C ILE A 29 6.32 4.49 -1.50
N ASP A 30 5.32 5.17 -2.05
CA ASP A 30 5.09 5.30 -3.49
C ASP A 30 5.33 6.76 -3.92
N TRP A 31 6.18 6.96 -4.93
CA TRP A 31 6.58 8.29 -5.36
C TRP A 31 5.65 8.85 -6.44
N LYS A 32 5.14 10.07 -6.20
CA LYS A 32 4.33 10.80 -7.16
C LYS A 32 5.11 12.00 -7.72
N THR A 33 5.19 12.07 -9.04
CA THR A 33 5.84 13.16 -9.77
C THR A 33 4.91 14.32 -10.08
N GLY A 34 3.59 14.13 -9.96
CA GLY A 34 2.60 15.21 -9.96
C GLY A 34 2.46 15.84 -8.58
N SER A 35 1.83 17.02 -8.52
CA SER A 35 1.62 17.78 -7.27
C SER A 35 0.20 17.68 -6.69
N SER A 36 -0.76 17.15 -7.45
CA SER A 36 -2.13 16.99 -6.97
C SER A 36 -2.24 15.80 -6.03
N LYS A 37 -2.78 16.04 -4.82
CA LYS A 37 -3.13 14.94 -3.92
C LYS A 37 -4.15 14.02 -4.57
N LEU A 38 -3.90 12.73 -4.44
CA LEU A 38 -4.77 11.69 -4.94
C LEU A 38 -5.99 11.51 -4.02
N GLY A 39 -7.12 11.11 -4.60
CA GLY A 39 -8.35 10.83 -3.85
C GLY A 39 -8.30 9.47 -3.15
N GLU A 40 -9.33 9.20 -2.34
CA GLU A 40 -9.45 7.99 -1.51
C GLU A 40 -9.31 6.68 -2.29
N SER A 41 -9.77 6.64 -3.55
CA SER A 41 -9.63 5.45 -4.42
C SER A 41 -8.17 5.05 -4.64
N SER A 42 -7.23 5.99 -4.55
CA SER A 42 -5.80 5.70 -4.68
C SER A 42 -5.22 5.04 -3.43
N ALA A 43 -5.86 5.19 -2.26
CA ALA A 43 -5.44 4.52 -1.04
C ALA A 43 -5.53 2.99 -1.15
N VAL A 44 -6.35 2.46 -2.06
CA VAL A 44 -6.39 1.02 -2.39
C VAL A 44 -5.02 0.50 -2.83
N GLN A 45 -4.28 1.28 -3.62
CA GLN A 45 -2.92 0.92 -4.04
C GLN A 45 -1.99 0.75 -2.84
N LEU A 46 -2.01 1.71 -1.91
CA LEU A 46 -1.19 1.64 -0.69
C LEU A 46 -1.58 0.46 0.21
N ALA A 47 -2.88 0.16 0.32
CA ALA A 47 -3.36 -1.01 1.06
C ALA A 47 -2.84 -2.33 0.47
N VAL A 48 -2.87 -2.47 -0.87
CA VAL A 48 -2.29 -3.63 -1.57
C VAL A 48 -0.79 -3.71 -1.31
N TYR A 49 -0.05 -2.61 -1.43
CA TYR A 49 1.40 -2.62 -1.24
C TYR A 49 1.81 -2.95 0.19
N ARG A 50 1.11 -2.39 1.17
CA ARG A 50 1.26 -2.70 2.60
C ARG A 50 1.13 -4.20 2.85
N LEU A 51 0.06 -4.83 2.35
CA LEU A 51 -0.18 -6.27 2.52
C LEU A 51 0.83 -7.12 1.76
N ALA A 52 1.19 -6.72 0.55
CA ALA A 52 2.20 -7.41 -0.25
C ALA A 52 3.54 -7.46 0.49
N TRP A 53 3.99 -6.34 1.06
CA TRP A 53 5.23 -6.31 1.84
C TRP A 53 5.13 -7.16 3.10
N ALA A 54 4.04 -7.03 3.85
CA ALA A 54 3.82 -7.82 5.06
C ALA A 54 3.87 -9.34 4.78
N ASN A 55 3.23 -9.78 3.69
CA ASN A 55 3.24 -11.17 3.25
C ASN A 55 4.67 -11.61 2.85
N LEU A 56 5.36 -10.83 2.00
CA LEU A 56 6.74 -11.12 1.59
C LEU A 56 7.70 -11.26 2.77
N LYS A 57 7.46 -10.54 3.88
CA LYS A 57 8.25 -10.61 5.10
C LYS A 57 7.74 -11.60 6.14
N GLY A 58 6.56 -12.19 5.94
CA GLY A 58 5.93 -13.06 6.93
C GLY A 58 5.60 -12.35 8.25
N ILE A 59 5.21 -11.07 8.20
CA ILE A 59 4.89 -10.25 9.37
C ILE A 59 3.43 -9.80 9.36
N ASP A 60 2.93 -9.36 10.52
CA ASP A 60 1.60 -8.79 10.64
C ASP A 60 1.49 -7.46 9.84
N PRO A 61 0.47 -7.28 8.98
CA PRO A 61 0.27 -6.03 8.22
C PRO A 61 0.13 -4.77 9.08
N THR A 62 -0.21 -4.89 10.36
CA THR A 62 -0.19 -3.77 11.30
C THR A 62 1.22 -3.27 11.59
N GLN A 63 2.27 -4.03 11.27
CA GLN A 63 3.67 -3.57 11.37
C GLN A 63 4.12 -2.72 10.17
N VAL A 64 3.25 -2.54 9.18
CA VAL A 64 3.57 -1.85 7.93
C VAL A 64 2.61 -0.67 7.72
N SER A 65 3.13 0.56 7.66
CA SER A 65 2.41 1.73 7.16
C SER A 65 2.68 1.93 5.67
N ALA A 66 1.90 2.79 5.01
CA ALA A 66 2.16 3.16 3.62
C ALA A 66 1.77 4.61 3.35
N ALA A 67 2.50 5.27 2.45
CA ALA A 67 2.31 6.68 2.14
C ALA A 67 2.60 7.01 0.67
N PHE A 68 1.98 8.08 0.18
CA PHE A 68 2.38 8.74 -1.06
C PHE A 68 3.36 9.86 -0.73
N HIS A 69 4.48 9.94 -1.46
CA HIS A 69 5.40 11.06 -1.37
C HIS A 69 5.41 11.84 -2.69
N TYR A 70 4.99 13.11 -2.63
CA TYR A 70 4.88 14.00 -3.78
C TYR A 70 6.18 14.76 -3.97
N VAL A 71 6.99 14.31 -4.93
CA VAL A 71 8.35 14.82 -5.16
C VAL A 71 8.38 16.34 -5.40
N PRO A 72 7.47 16.96 -6.19
CA PRO A 72 7.54 18.40 -6.44
C PRO A 72 7.33 19.28 -5.19
N SER A 73 6.48 18.85 -4.26
CA SER A 73 6.14 19.61 -3.06
C SER A 73 6.90 19.15 -1.81
N GLY A 74 7.51 17.96 -1.83
CA GLY A 74 8.12 17.33 -0.67
C GLY A 74 7.11 16.81 0.36
N GLU A 75 5.81 16.92 0.09
CA GLU A 75 4.77 16.46 1.00
C GLU A 75 4.66 14.93 1.01
N THR A 76 4.41 14.38 2.19
CA THR A 76 4.13 12.94 2.36
C THR A 76 2.75 12.76 2.95
N ASP A 77 1.86 12.17 2.16
CA ASP A 77 0.48 11.89 2.53
C ASP A 77 0.36 10.48 3.08
N ARG A 78 -0.12 10.37 4.32
CA ARG A 78 -0.25 9.14 5.10
C ARG A 78 -1.72 8.88 5.40
N PRO A 79 -2.46 8.21 4.50
CA PRO A 79 -3.84 7.84 4.77
C PRO A 79 -3.92 6.97 6.02
N ALA A 80 -4.80 7.33 6.96
CA ALA A 80 -4.95 6.61 8.23
C ALA A 80 -5.69 5.27 8.05
N ASP A 81 -6.69 5.24 7.18
CA ASP A 81 -7.65 4.15 7.05
C ASP A 81 -7.40 3.33 5.77
N LEU A 82 -6.21 2.73 5.67
CA LEU A 82 -5.91 1.79 4.59
C LEU A 82 -6.73 0.52 4.77
N LEU A 83 -7.36 0.06 3.67
CA LEU A 83 -8.20 -1.13 3.67
C LEU A 83 -7.46 -2.35 4.24
N SER A 84 -8.19 -3.13 5.03
CA SER A 84 -7.75 -4.44 5.52
C SER A 84 -7.73 -5.47 4.38
N TYR A 85 -7.18 -6.66 4.66
CA TYR A 85 -7.25 -7.78 3.73
C TYR A 85 -8.70 -8.10 3.33
N ASP A 86 -9.59 -8.25 4.30
CA ASP A 86 -10.99 -8.60 4.05
C ASP A 86 -11.73 -7.51 3.26
N GLN A 87 -11.44 -6.24 3.54
CA GLN A 87 -12.01 -5.13 2.78
C GLN A 87 -11.54 -5.12 1.32
N LEU A 88 -10.28 -5.47 1.06
CA LEU A 88 -9.78 -5.63 -0.30
C LEU A 88 -10.37 -6.87 -0.99
N VAL A 89 -10.59 -7.96 -0.27
CA VAL A 89 -11.28 -9.14 -0.81
C VAL A 89 -12.69 -8.75 -1.27
N ASN A 90 -13.46 -8.05 -0.43
CA ASN A 90 -14.81 -7.59 -0.78
C ASN A 90 -14.80 -6.64 -1.99
N LEU A 91 -13.83 -5.73 -2.04
CA LEU A 91 -13.65 -4.82 -3.18
C LEU A 91 -13.37 -5.58 -4.48
N LEU A 92 -12.50 -6.60 -4.43
CA LEU A 92 -12.09 -7.37 -5.60
C LEU A 92 -13.12 -8.42 -6.03
N SER A 93 -13.94 -8.94 -5.11
CA SER A 93 -15.02 -9.87 -5.42
C SER A 93 -16.27 -9.18 -5.99
N GLY A 94 -16.29 -7.84 -6.04
CA GLY A 94 -17.44 -7.06 -6.52
C GLY A 94 -18.69 -7.24 -5.65
N SER A 95 -18.52 -7.69 -4.41
CA SER A 95 -19.61 -7.92 -3.47
C SER A 95 -19.86 -6.61 -2.70
N ASN A 96 -20.74 -5.77 -3.24
CA ASN A 96 -21.30 -4.60 -2.55
C ASN A 96 -22.38 -5.02 -1.56
#